data_AF-A0A930GUW7-F1
#
_entry.id   AF-A0A930GUW7-F1
#
_cell.length_a   1.000
_cell.length_b   1.000
_cell.length_c   1.000
_cell.angle_alpha   90.00
_cell.angle_beta   90.00
_cell.angle_gamma   90.00
#
_symmetry.space_group_name_H-M   'P 1'
#
loop_
_entity.id
_entity.type
_entity.pdbx_description
1 polymer ?
#
loop_
_entity_poly.entity_id
_entity_poly.type
_entity_poly.pdbx_seq_one_letter_code
_entity_poly.pdbx_strand_id
1 'polypeptide(L)' 'MYSADINKIIPFSSVDGPGNRTAIFLQGCNFNCKYCHNPETRNHCINCMDCVEPCPS' A
#
# COMPACT_ATOMS: atom_id res chain seq x y z
N MET A 1 -12.26 -12.57 -13.98
CA MET A 1 -10.83 -12.43 -13.64
C MET A 1 -10.73 -11.22 -12.75
N TYR A 2 -10.19 -11.36 -11.55
CA TYR A 2 -10.09 -10.27 -10.58
C TYR A 2 -8.67 -9.71 -10.56
N SER A 3 -8.54 -8.40 -10.46
CA SER A 3 -7.28 -7.67 -10.31
C SER A 3 -7.36 -6.74 -9.10
N ALA A 4 -6.22 -6.41 -8.52
CA ALA A 4 -6.10 -5.47 -7.41
C ALA A 4 -4.85 -4.61 -7.62
N ASP A 5 -4.92 -3.35 -7.20
CA ASP A 5 -3.81 -2.41 -7.25
C ASP A 5 -2.85 -2.67 -6.09
N ILE A 6 -1.55 -2.65 -6.39
CA ILE A 6 -0.48 -2.93 -5.42
C ILE A 6 0.28 -1.65 -5.13
N ASN A 7 0.33 -1.27 -3.85
CA ASN A 7 1.13 -0.14 -3.39
C ASN A 7 2.62 -0.49 -3.33
N LYS A 8 2.94 -1.61 -2.67
CA LYS A 8 4.33 -2.04 -2.39
C LYS A 8 4.42 -3.55 -2.26
N ILE A 9 5.56 -4.10 -2.69
CA ILE A 9 5.95 -5.49 -2.45
C ILE A 9 7.25 -5.49 -1.66
N ILE A 10 7.26 -6.14 -0.52
CA ILE A 10 8.47 -6.42 0.28
C ILE A 10 8.82 -7.89 0.03
N PRO A 11 9.89 -8.20 -0.74
CA PRO A 11 10.20 -9.59 -1.11
C PRO A 11 10.52 -10.48 0.09
N PHE A 12 11.19 -9.91 1.10
CA PHE A 12 11.66 -10.61 2.29
C PHE A 12 11.36 -9.80 3.55
N SER A 13 10.29 -10.17 4.25
CA SER A 13 9.91 -9.62 5.55
C SER A 13 9.98 -10.70 6.62
N SER A 14 10.63 -10.36 7.73
CA SER A 14 10.66 -11.16 8.96
C SER A 14 9.80 -10.56 10.08
N VAL A 15 9.05 -9.50 9.79
CA VAL A 15 8.23 -8.76 10.77
C VAL A 15 6.73 -8.86 10.47
N ASP A 16 6.35 -9.23 9.23
CA ASP A 16 4.95 -9.41 8.80
C ASP A 16 4.44 -10.85 9.01
N GLY A 17 4.84 -11.44 10.13
CA GLY A 17 4.45 -12.77 10.63
C GLY A 17 5.58 -13.81 10.64
N PRO A 18 5.29 -15.07 11.05
CA PRO A 18 6.32 -16.09 11.26
C PRO A 18 7.15 -16.46 10.01
N GLY A 19 8.48 -16.44 10.17
CA GLY A 19 9.45 -16.80 9.13
C GLY A 19 9.78 -15.64 8.17
N ASN A 20 10.37 -15.96 7.02
CA ASN A 20 10.60 -14.99 5.95
C ASN A 20 9.44 -15.07 4.94
N ARG A 21 8.84 -13.93 4.62
CA ARG A 21 7.66 -13.84 3.75
C ARG A 21 7.78 -12.71 2.75
N THR A 22 7.19 -12.91 1.59
CA THR A 22 6.84 -11.77 0.73
C THR A 22 5.59 -11.11 1.28
N ALA A 23 5.68 -9.84 1.65
CA ALA A 23 4.55 -9.03 2.07
C ALA A 23 4.08 -8.14 0.91
N ILE A 24 2.80 -8.25 0.56
CA ILE A 24 2.18 -7.47 -0.52
C ILE A 24 1.22 -6.48 0.13
N PHE A 25 1.50 -5.20 -0.05
CA PHE A 25 0.68 -4.09 0.43
C PHE A 25 -0.22 -3.65 -0.72
N LEU A 26 -1.53 -3.83 -0.55
CA LEU A 26 -2.54 -3.42 -1.53
C LEU A 26 -2.85 -1.93 -1.38
N GLN A 27 -3.36 -1.34 -2.46
CA GLN A 27 -3.88 0.02 -2.45
C GLN A 27 -5.37 0.02 -2.08
N GLY A 28 -5.79 0.97 -1.24
CA GLY A 28 -7.15 1.16 -0.76
C GLY A 28 -7.34 0.77 0.71
N CYS A 29 -7.82 1.70 1.53
CA CYS A 29 -8.22 1.42 2.92
C CYS A 29 -9.32 2.40 3.35
N ASN A 30 -10.44 1.88 3.84
CA ASN A 30 -11.58 2.68 4.29
C ASN A 30 -11.49 3.17 5.75
N PHE A 31 -10.35 2.96 6.40
CA PHE A 31 -10.08 3.43 7.76
C PHE A 31 -9.22 4.69 7.78
N ASN A 32 -9.41 5.50 8.83
CA ASN A 32 -8.65 6.72 9.08
C ASN A 32 -7.97 6.67 10.46
N CYS A 33 -7.11 5.66 10.66
CA CYS A 33 -6.41 5.46 11.92
C CYS A 33 -5.48 6.64 12.24
N LYS A 34 -5.54 7.18 13.47
CA LYS A 34 -4.70 8.31 13.90
C LYS A 34 -3.19 8.03 13.84
N TYR A 35 -2.81 6.76 13.95
CA TYR A 35 -1.43 6.26 13.94
C TYR A 35 -1.20 5.32 12.73
N CYS A 36 -1.83 5.60 11.58
CA CYS A 36 -1.60 4.80 10.39
C CYS A 36 -0.13 4.89 9.97
N HIS A 37 0.55 3.75 9.85
CA HIS A 37 1.94 3.69 9.40
C HIS A 37 2.08 3.80 7.88
N ASN A 38 1.00 3.54 7.13
CA ASN A 38 0.97 3.57 5.67
C ASN A 38 -0.20 4.45 5.16
N PRO A 39 -0.25 5.75 5.54
CA PRO A 39 -1.36 6.64 5.20
C PRO A 39 -1.58 6.81 3.69
N GLU A 40 -0.55 6.60 2.87
CA GLU A 40 -0.55 6.60 1.41
C GLU A 40 -1.41 5.48 0.80
N THR A 41 -1.65 4.40 1.55
CA THR A 41 -2.47 3.26 1.07
C THR A 41 -3.98 3.54 1.07
N ARG A 42 -4.44 4.67 1.62
CA ARG A 42 -5.89 4.92 1.81
C ARG A 42 -6.63 5.25 0.52
N ASN A 43 -6.08 6.15 -0.30
CA ASN A 43 -6.74 6.68 -1.49
C ASN A 43 -6.10 6.13 -2.76
N HIS A 44 -6.85 6.03 -3.85
CA HIS A 44 -6.27 5.66 -5.16
C HIS A 44 -5.80 6.90 -5.92
N CYS A 45 -4.84 6.71 -6.83
CA CYS A 45 -4.47 7.75 -7.79
C CYS A 45 -5.70 8.16 -8.61
N ILE A 46 -5.88 9.47 -8.79
CA ILE A 46 -7.00 10.04 -9.58
C ILE A 46 -6.56 10.53 -10.96
N ASN A 47 -5.32 10.23 -11.37
CA ASN A 47 -4.75 10.65 -12.66
C ASN A 47 -4.79 12.17 -12.91
N CYS A 48 -4.49 12.97 -11.87
CA CYS A 48 -4.46 14.44 -11.96
C CYS A 48 -3.23 15.01 -12.68
N MET A 49 -2.30 14.14 -13.12
CA MET A 49 -1.04 14.48 -13.83
C MET A 49 0.05 15.18 -13.01
N ASP A 50 -0.20 15.49 -11.73
CA ASP A 50 0.79 16.08 -10.82
C ASP A 50 1.44 15.00 -9.94
N CYS A 51 2.11 14.00 -10.54
CA CYS A 51 2.74 12.92 -9.78
C CYS A 51 3.72 13.47 -8.72
N VAL A 52 3.34 13.40 -7.44
CA VAL A 52 4.14 13.85 -6.29
C VAL A 52 4.68 12.66 -5.49
N GLU A 53 5.71 12.89 -4.68
CA GLU A 53 6.34 11.85 -3.86
C GLU A 53 5.36 11.03 -2.98
N PRO A 54 4.38 11.63 -2.25
CA PRO A 54 3.41 10.86 -1.47
C PRO A 54 2.23 10.30 -2.30
N CYS A 55 2.26 10.39 -3.62
CA CYS A 55 1.16 9.93 -4.46
C CYS A 55 0.97 8.41 -4.31
N PRO A 56 -0.27 7.93 -4.08
CA PRO A 56 -0.55 6.50 -4.14
C PRO A 56 -0.23 5.96 -5.54
N SER A 57 0.46 4.83 -5.60
CA SER A 57 0.74 4.07 -6.82
C SER A 57 -0.50 3.37 -7.37
#